data_AF-A0A382YKF2-F1
#
_entry.id   AF-A0A382YKF2-F1
#
_cell.length_a   1.000
_cell.length_b   1.000
_cell.length_c   1.000
_cell.angle_alpha   90.00
_cell.angle_beta   90.00
_cell.angle_gamma   90.00
#
_symmetry.space_group_name_H-M   'P 1'
#
loop_
_entity.id
_entity.type
_entity.pdbx_description
1 polymer ?
#
loop_
_entity_poly.entity_id
_entity_poly.type
_entity_poly.pdbx_seq_one_letter_code
_entity_poly.pdbx_strand_id
1 'polypeptide(L)'
;MENQITEEKGGDRMTASASLNAALQEEVKSRKTEIEEGLTHYPEIPSYMHSDIIRYVVDRRLSGHFLTAIVENNLQKAFAHGDSANIKALHSWVRLMYNWAPAKCWGREEVVTEWIEGKDIVTEDHP
;
A
#
# COMPACT_ATOMS: atom_id res chain seq x y z
N MET A 1 34.80 3.10 -51.80
CA MET A 1 33.39 3.06 -51.37
C MET A 1 33.28 1.94 -50.37
N GLU A 2 33.49 2.23 -49.09
CA GLU A 2 33.29 1.26 -48.00
C GLU A 2 32.22 1.85 -47.08
N ASN A 3 31.07 1.17 -47.02
CA ASN A 3 29.93 1.56 -46.21
C ASN A 3 30.17 1.16 -44.76
N GLN A 4 30.06 2.14 -43.87
CA GLN A 4 29.93 1.98 -42.44
C GLN A 4 28.57 1.34 -42.13
N ILE A 5 28.57 0.20 -41.45
CA ILE A 5 27.37 -0.35 -40.80
C ILE A 5 27.40 0.17 -39.37
N THR A 6 26.46 1.05 -39.04
CA THR A 6 26.24 1.54 -37.68
C THR A 6 25.55 0.47 -36.85
N GLU A 7 26.27 -0.03 -35.85
CA GLU A 7 25.72 -0.75 -34.70
C GLU A 7 25.07 0.26 -33.75
N GLU A 8 23.75 0.40 -33.80
CA GLU A 8 22.99 0.95 -32.67
C GLU A 8 21.65 0.21 -32.56
N LYS A 9 21.48 -0.55 -31.47
CA LYS A 9 20.18 -0.83 -30.79
C LYS A 9 20.40 -1.77 -29.60
N GLY A 10 20.94 -1.22 -28.52
CA GLY A 10 21.04 -1.89 -27.21
C GLY A 10 20.73 -1.01 -26.00
N GLY A 11 20.72 0.32 -26.14
CA GLY A 11 20.64 1.26 -25.02
C GLY A 11 19.23 1.62 -24.52
N ASP A 12 18.18 1.36 -25.29
CA ASP A 12 16.86 1.97 -25.06
C ASP A 12 15.94 1.16 -24.11
N ARG A 13 16.19 -0.15 -23.93
CA ARG A 13 15.40 -1.01 -23.03
C ARG A 13 15.89 -0.99 -21.58
N MET A 14 17.17 -0.72 -21.33
CA MET A 14 17.74 -0.68 -19.97
C MET A 14 17.37 0.61 -19.21
N THR A 15 17.18 1.72 -19.91
CA THR A 15 16.83 3.02 -19.32
C THR A 15 15.36 3.07 -18.88
N ALA A 16 14.44 2.55 -19.71
CA ALA A 16 13.01 2.52 -19.39
C ALA A 16 12.68 1.71 -18.12
N SER A 17 13.35 0.57 -17.91
CA SER A 17 13.15 -0.25 -16.71
C SER A 17 13.68 0.43 -15.44
N ALA A 18 14.77 1.18 -15.53
CA ALA A 18 15.33 1.90 -14.39
C ALA A 18 14.43 3.07 -13.95
N SER A 19 13.87 3.82 -14.92
CA SER A 19 12.92 4.90 -14.64
C SER A 19 11.61 4.41 -14.01
N LEU A 20 11.07 3.28 -14.49
CA LEU A 20 9.89 2.66 -13.89
C LEU A 20 10.14 2.20 -12.45
N ASN A 21 11.28 1.56 -12.21
CA ASN A 21 11.67 1.13 -10.87
C ASN A 21 11.84 2.33 -9.92
N ALA A 22 12.46 3.42 -10.37
CA ALA A 22 12.63 4.62 -9.56
C ALA A 22 11.28 5.26 -9.19
N ALA A 23 10.35 5.37 -10.14
CA ALA A 23 9.01 5.88 -9.88
C ALA A 23 8.25 5.03 -8.85
N LEU A 24 8.34 3.70 -8.97
CA LEU A 24 7.73 2.78 -8.01
C LEU A 24 8.33 2.94 -6.60
N GLN A 25 9.65 3.14 -6.50
CA GLN A 25 10.30 3.35 -5.20
C GLN A 25 9.90 4.67 -4.54
N GLU A 26 9.78 5.76 -5.31
CA GLU A 26 9.28 7.03 -4.78
C GLU A 26 7.81 6.93 -4.33
N GLU A 27 6.97 6.21 -5.07
CA GLU A 27 5.58 5.96 -4.68
C GLU A 27 5.50 5.11 -3.39
N VAL A 28 6.34 4.08 -3.26
CA VAL A 28 6.46 3.28 -2.02
C VAL A 28 6.87 4.18 -0.84
N LYS A 29 7.85 5.06 -1.06
CA LYS A 29 8.34 5.99 -0.05
C LYS A 29 7.27 7.00 0.36
N SER A 30 6.51 7.56 -0.59
CA SER A 30 5.40 8.48 -0.30
C SER A 30 4.37 7.82 0.59
N ARG A 31 3.89 6.63 0.20
CA ARG A 31 2.92 5.84 0.98
C ARG A 31 3.40 5.57 2.40
N LYS A 32 4.69 5.22 2.56
CA LYS A 32 5.30 5.02 3.87
C LYS A 32 5.26 6.29 4.71
N THR A 33 5.68 7.42 4.15
CA THR A 33 5.71 8.70 4.87
C THR A 33 4.30 9.14 5.28
N GLU A 34 3.32 9.04 4.39
CA GLU A 34 1.92 9.42 4.67
C GLU A 34 1.32 8.58 5.80
N ILE A 35 1.49 7.24 5.78
CA ILE A 35 0.93 6.40 6.83
C ILE A 35 1.65 6.59 8.18
N GLU A 36 2.97 6.81 8.16
CA GLU A 36 3.76 7.12 9.37
C GLU A 36 3.31 8.46 9.98
N GLU A 37 3.11 9.49 9.15
CA GLU A 37 2.58 10.78 9.60
C GLU A 37 1.17 10.65 10.16
N GLY A 38 0.29 9.88 9.50
CA GLY A 38 -1.05 9.60 10.00
C GLY A 38 -1.05 8.94 11.38
N LEU A 39 -0.15 7.99 11.63
CA LEU A 39 -0.01 7.35 12.94
C LEU A 39 0.36 8.34 14.06
N THR A 40 1.09 9.43 13.75
CA THR A 40 1.40 10.46 14.75
C THR A 40 0.18 11.26 15.20
N HIS A 41 -0.86 11.34 14.35
CA HIS A 41 -2.12 12.02 14.66
C HIS A 41 -3.08 11.18 15.50
N TYR A 42 -2.80 9.89 15.64
CA TYR A 42 -3.68 8.91 16.29
C TYR A 42 -2.92 8.10 17.36
N PRO A 43 -2.50 8.74 18.46
CA PRO A 43 -1.70 8.09 19.51
C PRO A 43 -2.45 6.97 20.24
N GLU A 44 -3.77 6.84 20.07
CA GLU A 44 -4.55 5.74 20.64
C GLU A 44 -4.28 4.41 19.92
N ILE A 45 -3.80 4.45 18.67
CA ILE A 45 -3.42 3.25 17.92
C ILE A 45 -2.16 2.65 18.58
N PRO A 46 -2.22 1.40 19.08
CA PRO A 46 -1.11 0.82 19.81
C PRO A 46 0.16 0.74 18.96
N SER A 47 1.30 1.12 19.53
CA SER A 47 2.59 1.17 18.81
C SER A 47 3.03 -0.17 18.24
N TYR A 48 2.65 -1.29 18.86
CA TYR A 48 2.93 -2.64 18.35
C TYR A 48 2.18 -2.96 17.04
N MET A 49 1.15 -2.19 16.68
CA MET A 49 0.43 -2.33 15.41
C MET A 49 1.03 -1.50 14.28
N HIS A 50 1.91 -0.54 14.58
CA HIS A 50 2.44 0.41 13.60
C HIS A 50 3.21 -0.31 12.49
N SER A 51 4.08 -1.25 12.84
CA SER A 51 4.82 -2.04 11.86
C SER A 51 3.93 -2.85 10.93
N ASP A 52 2.80 -3.35 11.44
CA ASP A 52 1.89 -4.20 10.68
C ASP A 52 1.09 -3.41 9.65
N ILE A 53 0.55 -2.23 10.03
CA ILE A 53 -0.13 -1.36 9.05
C ILE A 53 0.84 -0.77 8.03
N ILE A 54 2.05 -0.38 8.45
CA ILE A 54 3.08 0.12 7.52
C ILE A 54 3.43 -0.98 6.51
N ARG A 55 3.69 -2.21 6.98
CA ARG A 55 3.98 -3.35 6.09
C ARG A 55 2.82 -3.64 5.14
N TYR A 56 1.58 -3.52 5.59
CA TYR A 56 0.43 -3.71 4.71
C TYR A 56 0.37 -2.65 3.60
N VAL A 57 0.54 -1.37 3.95
CA VAL A 57 0.47 -0.26 2.98
C VAL A 57 1.68 -0.24 2.04
N VAL A 58 2.87 -0.59 2.54
CA VAL A 58 4.13 -0.50 1.77
C VAL A 58 4.43 -1.79 1.03
N ASP A 59 4.46 -2.91 1.74
CA ASP A 59 4.86 -4.21 1.21
C ASP A 59 3.68 -5.03 0.69
N ARG A 60 2.45 -4.50 0.78
CA ARG A 60 1.21 -5.18 0.35
C ARG A 60 1.01 -6.53 1.06
N ARG A 61 1.44 -6.62 2.33
CA ARG A 61 1.38 -7.84 3.15
C ARG A 61 0.51 -7.65 4.38
N LEU A 62 -0.58 -8.40 4.43
CA LEU A 62 -1.53 -8.38 5.54
C LEU A 62 -1.08 -9.28 6.70
N SER A 63 -1.37 -8.88 7.94
CA SER A 63 -1.14 -9.71 9.12
C SER A 63 -2.26 -9.61 10.13
N GLY A 64 -2.67 -10.78 10.64
CA GLY A 64 -3.64 -10.88 11.73
C GLY A 64 -5.09 -10.56 11.32
N HIS A 65 -6.03 -11.17 12.02
CA HIS A 65 -7.46 -11.04 11.72
C HIS A 65 -8.03 -9.64 12.02
N PHE A 66 -7.49 -8.95 13.02
CA PHE A 66 -7.92 -7.60 13.36
C PHE A 66 -7.60 -6.60 12.24
N LEU A 67 -6.34 -6.50 11.82
CA LEU A 67 -5.94 -5.57 10.76
C LEU A 67 -6.62 -5.92 9.43
N THR A 68 -6.76 -7.21 9.13
CA THR A 68 -7.57 -7.68 7.99
C THR A 68 -8.97 -7.08 8.02
N ALA A 69 -9.67 -7.19 9.15
CA ALA A 69 -11.01 -6.65 9.29
C ALA A 69 -11.06 -5.10 9.20
N ILE A 70 -10.02 -4.39 9.65
CA ILE A 70 -9.92 -2.93 9.49
C ILE A 70 -9.83 -2.55 8.02
N VAL A 71 -8.91 -3.16 7.27
CA VAL A 71 -8.69 -2.80 5.86
C VAL A 71 -9.83 -3.27 4.95
N GLU A 72 -10.53 -4.35 5.33
CA GLU A 72 -11.77 -4.81 4.71
C GLU A 72 -13.02 -3.99 5.12
N ASN A 73 -12.83 -2.90 5.87
CA ASN A 73 -13.92 -2.05 6.38
C ASN A 73 -15.03 -2.86 7.07
N ASN A 74 -14.65 -3.93 7.76
CA ASN A 74 -15.54 -4.84 8.46
C ASN A 74 -15.43 -4.62 9.97
N LEU A 75 -16.07 -3.53 10.44
CA LEU A 75 -15.99 -3.13 11.85
C LEU A 75 -16.52 -4.21 12.80
N GLN A 76 -17.51 -5.00 12.37
CA GLN A 76 -18.02 -6.11 13.17
C GLN A 76 -16.92 -7.16 13.44
N LYS A 77 -16.19 -7.59 12.41
CA LYS A 77 -15.05 -8.52 12.58
C LYS A 77 -13.90 -7.86 13.35
N ALA A 78 -13.67 -6.56 13.14
CA ALA A 78 -12.63 -5.83 13.86
C ALA A 78 -12.91 -5.79 15.38
N PHE A 79 -14.16 -5.57 15.79
CA PHE A 79 -14.58 -5.70 17.18
C PHE A 79 -14.43 -7.12 17.74
N ALA A 80 -14.73 -8.15 16.92
CA ALA A 80 -14.63 -9.54 17.36
C ALA A 80 -13.19 -10.04 17.53
N HIS A 81 -12.25 -9.54 16.72
CA HIS A 81 -10.85 -9.98 16.72
C HIS A 81 -9.90 -9.05 17.47
N GLY A 82 -10.29 -7.80 17.72
CA GLY A 82 -9.45 -6.82 18.38
C GLY A 82 -9.21 -7.17 19.85
N ASP A 83 -7.98 -6.91 20.31
CA ASP A 83 -7.72 -6.82 21.75
C ASP A 83 -8.35 -5.55 22.35
N SER A 84 -8.32 -5.42 23.67
CA SER A 84 -8.94 -4.29 24.37
C SER A 84 -8.37 -2.92 24.02
N ALA A 85 -7.09 -2.81 23.61
CA ALA A 85 -6.48 -1.55 23.22
C ALA A 85 -6.91 -1.17 21.79
N ASN A 86 -6.86 -2.14 20.87
CA ASN A 86 -7.30 -1.97 19.49
C ASN A 86 -8.79 -1.64 19.37
N ILE A 87 -9.65 -2.28 20.18
CA ILE A 87 -11.08 -1.98 20.25
C ILE A 87 -11.32 -0.53 20.70
N LYS A 88 -10.60 -0.06 21.73
CA LYS A 88 -10.70 1.34 22.19
C LYS A 88 -10.25 2.34 21.13
N ALA A 89 -9.30 1.95 20.29
CA ALA A 89 -8.74 2.76 19.21
C ALA A 89 -9.50 2.65 17.88
N LEU A 90 -10.62 1.92 17.80
CA LEU A 90 -11.30 1.64 16.52
C LEU A 90 -11.68 2.90 15.73
N HIS A 91 -12.12 3.95 16.41
CA HIS A 91 -12.41 5.22 15.75
C HIS A 91 -11.15 5.85 15.13
N SER A 92 -10.01 5.79 15.83
CA SER A 92 -8.72 6.25 15.32
C SER A 92 -8.24 5.41 14.14
N TRP A 93 -8.43 4.08 14.17
CA TRP A 93 -8.18 3.21 13.02
C TRP A 93 -8.97 3.61 11.78
N VAL A 94 -10.28 3.84 11.90
CA VAL A 94 -11.12 4.27 10.77
C VAL A 94 -10.63 5.61 10.21
N ARG A 95 -10.27 6.57 11.08
CA ARG A 95 -9.76 7.88 10.66
C ARG A 95 -8.39 7.80 10.00
N LEU A 96 -7.51 6.90 10.45
CA LEU A 96 -6.24 6.64 9.79
C LEU A 96 -6.47 6.16 8.36
N MET A 97 -7.32 5.15 8.18
CA MET A 97 -7.62 4.60 6.85
C MET A 97 -8.25 5.65 5.93
N TYR A 98 -9.22 6.41 6.44
CA TYR A 98 -9.95 7.39 5.63
C TYR A 98 -9.11 8.60 5.21
N ASN A 99 -8.24 9.12 6.09
CA ASN A 99 -7.52 10.37 5.83
C ASN A 99 -6.09 10.18 5.31
N TRP A 100 -5.44 9.04 5.58
CA TRP A 100 -4.00 8.87 5.36
C TRP A 100 -3.63 7.62 4.55
N ALA A 101 -4.50 6.61 4.49
CA ALA A 101 -4.19 5.41 3.72
C ALA A 101 -4.61 5.59 2.24
N PRO A 102 -3.86 5.02 1.28
CA PRO A 102 -4.23 5.04 -0.13
C PRO A 102 -5.65 4.50 -0.35
N ALA A 103 -6.47 5.20 -1.14
CA ALA A 103 -7.88 4.85 -1.30
C ALA A 103 -8.12 3.42 -1.83
N LYS A 104 -7.18 2.87 -2.61
CA LYS A 104 -7.25 1.51 -3.15
C LYS A 104 -6.76 0.43 -2.18
N CYS A 105 -6.17 0.78 -1.04
CA CYS A 105 -5.63 -0.19 -0.08
C CYS A 105 -6.65 -0.62 0.97
N TRP A 106 -7.91 -0.23 0.88
CA TRP A 106 -8.92 -0.61 1.85
C TRP A 106 -10.32 -0.44 1.27
N GLY A 107 -11.31 -1.09 1.86
CA GLY A 107 -12.67 -1.15 1.33
C GLY A 107 -13.21 -2.56 1.43
N ARG A 108 -13.84 -3.08 0.38
CA ARG A 108 -14.29 -4.47 0.37
C ARG A 108 -13.12 -5.43 0.19
N GLU A 109 -13.34 -6.71 0.50
CA GLU A 109 -12.35 -7.79 0.35
C GLU A 109 -11.72 -7.84 -1.04
N GLU A 110 -12.49 -7.56 -2.09
CA GLU A 110 -11.98 -7.57 -3.46
C GLU A 110 -10.94 -6.45 -3.69
N VAL A 111 -11.18 -5.25 -3.16
CA VAL A 111 -10.26 -4.10 -3.24
C VAL A 111 -8.96 -4.38 -2.50
N VAL A 112 -9.06 -4.98 -1.31
CA VAL A 112 -7.90 -5.38 -0.50
C VAL A 112 -7.09 -6.45 -1.23
N THR A 113 -7.76 -7.40 -1.90
CA THR A 113 -7.09 -8.45 -2.69
C THR A 113 -6.34 -7.85 -3.88
N GLU A 114 -6.99 -6.96 -4.65
CA GLU A 114 -6.36 -6.25 -5.76
C GLU A 114 -5.15 -5.42 -5.31
N TRP A 115 -5.25 -4.78 -4.13
CA TRP A 115 -4.13 -4.09 -3.52
C TRP A 115 -2.98 -5.05 -3.18
N ILE A 116 -3.27 -6.18 -2.54
CA ILE A 116 -2.23 -7.17 -2.18
C ILE A 116 -1.51 -7.69 -3.44
N GLU A 117 -2.26 -7.88 -4.52
CA GLU A 117 -1.76 -8.37 -5.82
C GLU A 117 -1.08 -7.28 -6.66
N GLY A 118 -1.13 -6.01 -6.27
CA GLY A 118 -0.54 -4.90 -7.01
C GLY A 118 -1.28 -4.55 -8.31
N LYS A 119 -2.59 -4.83 -8.39
CA LYS A 119 -3.42 -4.58 -9.58
C LYS A 119 -3.85 -3.12 -9.72
N ASP A 120 -3.72 -2.32 -8.67
CA ASP A 120 -3.99 -0.88 -8.68
C ASP A 120 -3.03 -0.07 -9.58
N ILE A 121 -1.89 -0.68 -9.94
CA ILE A 121 -0.78 -0.12 -10.71
C ILE A 121 -0.92 -0.40 -12.22
N VAL A 122 -1.97 -1.11 -12.65
CA VAL A 122 -2.16 -1.47 -14.07
C VAL A 122 -2.66 -0.25 -14.83
N THR A 123 -1.73 0.38 -15.56
CA THR A 123 -1.99 1.30 -16.65
C THR A 123 -2.30 0.52 -17.92
N GLU A 124 -3.47 0.76 -18.50
CA GLU A 124 -3.96 0.36 -19.84
C GLU A 124 -4.79 -0.94 -19.98
N ASP A 125 -5.95 -0.71 -20.62
CA ASP A 125 -6.88 -1.59 -21.32
C ASP A 125 -7.53 -2.77 -20.58
N HIS A 126 -8.68 -2.48 -19.97
CA HIS A 126 -9.78 -3.46 -19.93
C HIS A 126 -10.74 -3.18 -21.12
N PRO A 127 -11.17 -4.22 -21.86
CA PRO A 127 -11.97 -4.12 -23.09
C PRO A 127 -13.39 -3.56 -22.89
#